data_AF-E1K2K2-F1
#
_entry.id   AF-E1K2K2-F1
#
_cell.length_a   1.000
_cell.length_b   1.000
_cell.length_c   1.000
_cell.angle_alpha   90.00
_cell.angle_beta   90.00
_cell.angle_gamma   90.00
#
_symmetry.space_group_name_H-M   'P 1'
#
loop_
_entity.id
_entity.type
_entity.pdbx_description
1 polymer ?
#
loop_
_entity_poly.entity_id
_entity_poly.type
_entity_poly.pdbx_seq_one_letter_code
_entity_poly.pdbx_strand_id
1 'polypeptide(L)'
;MESALTLRKTAPPELAEQSHAIHHVSVLEVEIGHGAMSTMKRAMKEVAAQTGASYEDLMHGLSGQMYWVASTGALLCVIPLPESDLYLEIPEDFWRIRELSQATH
;
A
#
# COMPACT_ATOMS: atom_id res chain seq x y z
N MET A 1 13.05 -9.66 -14.40
CA MET A 1 11.75 -9.12 -13.96
C MET A 1 11.98 -8.49 -12.61
N GLU A 2 12.07 -7.17 -12.59
CA GLU A 2 12.33 -6.39 -11.37
C GLU A 2 11.05 -6.38 -10.52
N SER A 3 11.17 -6.74 -9.24
CA SER A 3 10.05 -6.71 -8.30
C SER A 3 9.70 -5.25 -8.00
N ALA A 4 8.63 -4.76 -8.61
CA ALA A 4 8.32 -3.33 -8.65
C ALA A 4 7.70 -2.75 -7.37
N LEU A 5 7.71 -3.48 -6.24
CA LEU A 5 7.19 -2.96 -4.97
C LEU A 5 8.32 -2.46 -4.09
N THR A 6 8.18 -1.27 -3.53
CA THR A 6 9.20 -0.66 -2.67
C THR A 6 8.70 -0.60 -1.23
N LEU A 7 9.43 -1.20 -0.30
CA LEU A 7 9.15 -1.10 1.14
C LEU A 7 10.05 -0.04 1.77
N ARG A 8 9.45 0.92 2.49
CA ARG A 8 10.15 2.03 3.14
C ARG A 8 9.86 2.02 4.64
N LYS A 9 10.89 2.34 5.44
CA LYS A 9 10.79 2.52 6.91
C LYS A 9 10.49 3.96 7.33
N THR A 10 10.52 4.88 6.38
CA THR A 10 10.29 6.29 6.59
C THR A 10 9.11 6.71 5.73
N ALA A 11 8.26 7.58 6.27
CA ALA A 11 7.20 8.19 5.49
C ALA A 11 7.80 8.84 4.23
N PRO A 12 7.25 8.59 3.04
CA PRO A 12 7.60 9.38 1.86
C PRO A 12 7.38 10.87 2.16
N PRO A 13 8.27 11.77 1.69
CA PRO A 13 8.17 13.20 1.97
C PRO A 13 6.81 13.78 1.57
N GLU A 14 6.17 13.22 0.54
CA GLU A 14 4.82 13.57 0.10
C GLU A 14 3.78 13.44 1.22
N LEU A 15 3.90 12.45 2.13
CA LEU A 15 3.04 12.27 3.30
C LEU A 15 3.35 13.26 4.43
N ALA A 16 4.62 13.66 4.57
CA ALA A 16 5.05 14.59 5.61
C ALA A 16 4.65 16.05 5.31
N GLU A 17 4.60 16.42 4.03
CA GLU A 17 4.39 17.82 3.62
C GLU A 17 2.92 18.23 3.47
N GLN A 18 1.95 17.36 3.80
CA GLN A 18 0.52 17.58 3.51
C GLN A 18 0.30 18.13 2.08
N SER A 19 1.13 17.67 1.15
CA SER A 19 1.08 18.15 -0.21
C SER A 19 -0.29 17.79 -0.79
N HIS A 20 -0.91 18.73 -1.51
CA HIS A 20 -2.18 18.55 -2.23
C HIS A 20 -2.18 17.39 -3.24
N ALA A 21 -1.07 16.66 -3.35
CA ALA A 21 -0.82 15.54 -4.22
C ALA A 21 -1.07 14.17 -3.56
N ILE A 22 -1.60 14.10 -2.33
CA ILE A 22 -1.98 12.83 -1.69
C ILE A 22 -3.49 12.76 -1.46
N HIS A 23 -4.07 11.66 -1.92
CA HIS A 23 -5.48 11.32 -1.71
C HIS A 23 -5.56 10.10 -0.82
N HIS A 24 -6.30 10.19 0.29
CA HIS A 24 -6.64 8.99 1.07
C HIS A 24 -7.64 8.15 0.27
N VAL A 25 -7.38 6.84 0.13
CA VAL A 25 -8.22 5.92 -0.64
C VAL A 25 -8.62 4.75 0.25
N SER A 26 -9.87 4.31 0.16
CA SER A 26 -10.30 3.11 0.87
C SER A 26 -9.77 1.84 0.19
N VAL A 27 -9.42 0.82 0.96
CA VAL A 27 -9.10 -0.53 0.44
C VAL A 27 -10.22 -1.11 -0.43
N LEU A 28 -11.48 -0.71 -0.18
CA LEU A 28 -12.63 -1.16 -0.96
C LEU A 28 -12.70 -0.51 -2.33
N GLU A 29 -12.08 0.65 -2.49
CA GLU A 29 -12.03 1.44 -3.72
C GLU A 29 -10.79 1.09 -4.55
N VAL A 30 -9.92 0.20 -4.07
CA VAL A 30 -8.69 -0.20 -4.76
C VAL A 30 -8.77 -1.66 -5.19
N GLU A 31 -8.27 -1.92 -6.39
CA GLU A 31 -7.93 -3.26 -6.86
C GLU A 31 -6.42 -3.34 -7.09
N ILE A 32 -5.77 -4.27 -6.38
CA ILE A 32 -4.34 -4.56 -6.56
C ILE A 32 -4.23 -5.76 -7.51
N GLY A 33 -3.42 -5.62 -8.56
CA GLY A 33 -3.17 -6.69 -9.52
C GLY A 33 -2.61 -7.95 -8.86
N HIS A 34 -2.96 -9.12 -9.40
CA HIS A 34 -2.61 -10.41 -8.81
C HIS A 34 -1.08 -10.58 -8.57
N GLY A 35 -0.24 -10.09 -9.49
CA GLY A 35 1.22 -10.14 -9.35
C GLY A 35 1.77 -9.27 -8.21
N ALA A 36 1.20 -8.08 -8.01
CA ALA A 36 1.56 -7.22 -6.89
C ALA A 36 1.07 -7.80 -5.56
N MET A 37 -0.12 -8.39 -5.53
CA MET A 37 -0.62 -9.09 -4.34
C MET A 37 0.32 -10.24 -3.92
N SER A 38 0.82 -11.04 -4.86
CA SER A 38 1.80 -12.10 -4.55
C SER A 38 3.12 -11.55 -4.00
N THR A 39 3.63 -10.48 -4.60
CA THR A 39 4.89 -9.83 -4.17
C THR A 39 4.74 -9.20 -2.79
N MET A 40 3.61 -8.53 -2.55
CA MET A 40 3.25 -7.94 -1.27
C MET A 40 3.18 -9.01 -0.17
N LYS A 41 2.47 -10.12 -0.40
CA LYS A 41 2.40 -11.24 0.56
C LYS A 41 3.77 -11.79 0.90
N ARG A 42 4.67 -11.89 -0.09
CA ARG A 42 6.05 -12.33 0.14
C ARG A 42 6.82 -11.33 1.01
N ALA A 43 6.77 -10.03 0.66
CA ALA A 43 7.40 -8.98 1.44
C ALA A 43 6.88 -8.94 2.89
N MET A 44 5.57 -9.10 3.11
CA MET A 44 4.98 -9.13 4.45
C MET A 44 5.44 -10.33 5.27
N LYS A 45 5.64 -11.51 4.65
CA LYS A 45 6.22 -12.66 5.35
C LYS A 45 7.67 -12.38 5.77
N GLU A 46 8.45 -11.73 4.91
CA GLU A 46 9.83 -11.36 5.22
C GLU A 46 9.90 -10.30 6.33
N VAL A 47 8.96 -9.35 6.34
CA VAL A 47 8.82 -8.37 7.44
C VAL A 47 8.45 -9.07 8.73
N ALA A 48 7.42 -9.91 8.75
CA ALA A 48 7.00 -10.66 9.93
C ALA A 48 8.16 -11.48 10.53
N ALA A 49 8.94 -12.14 9.68
CA ALA A 49 10.10 -12.91 10.11
C ALA A 49 11.22 -12.05 10.72
N GLN A 50 11.39 -10.80 10.26
CA GLN A 50 12.43 -9.90 10.74
C GLN A 50 12.01 -9.11 12.00
N THR A 51 10.74 -8.73 12.10
CA THR A 51 10.23 -7.90 13.20
C THR A 51 9.58 -8.69 14.32
N GLY A 52 9.30 -9.98 14.09
CA GLY A 52 8.52 -10.81 15.02
C GLY A 52 7.02 -10.46 15.03
N ALA A 53 6.56 -9.56 14.14
CA ALA A 53 5.15 -9.23 14.00
C ALA A 53 4.36 -10.38 13.36
N SER A 54 3.08 -10.50 13.70
CA SER A 54 2.20 -11.48 13.05
C SER A 54 1.97 -11.11 11.59
N TYR A 55 2.14 -12.07 10.69
CA TYR A 55 1.80 -11.89 9.28
C TYR A 55 0.33 -11.49 9.08
N GLU A 56 -0.58 -12.00 9.91
CA GLU A 56 -2.01 -11.65 9.84
C GLU A 56 -2.23 -10.19 10.22
N ASP A 57 -1.55 -9.69 11.25
CA ASP A 57 -1.62 -8.28 11.66
C ASP A 57 -1.07 -7.35 10.57
N LEU A 58 0.05 -7.72 9.94
CA LEU A 58 0.61 -6.95 8.82
C LEU A 58 -0.35 -6.89 7.63
N MET A 59 -0.96 -8.02 7.28
CA MET A 59 -1.93 -8.09 6.19
C MET A 59 -3.23 -7.34 6.52
N HIS A 60 -3.64 -7.30 7.79
CA HIS A 60 -4.77 -6.50 8.23
C HIS A 60 -4.44 -5.00 8.16
N GLY A 61 -3.24 -4.61 8.61
CA GLY A 61 -2.75 -3.23 8.55
C GLY A 61 -2.72 -2.66 7.13
N LEU A 62 -2.31 -3.48 6.15
CA LEU A 62 -2.37 -3.13 4.72
C LEU A 62 -3.76 -2.69 4.25
N SER A 63 -4.84 -3.14 4.90
CA SER A 63 -6.22 -2.80 4.55
C SER A 63 -6.71 -1.51 5.22
N GLY A 64 -5.96 -0.95 6.16
CA GLY A 64 -6.42 0.13 7.04
C GLY A 64 -6.17 1.55 6.51
N GLN A 65 -4.98 1.82 5.99
CA GLN A 65 -4.58 3.16 5.55
C GLN A 65 -3.86 3.10 4.21
N MET A 66 -4.54 3.59 3.16
CA MET A 66 -3.97 3.69 1.82
C MET A 66 -4.03 5.13 1.31
N TYR A 67 -2.99 5.52 0.58
CA TYR A 67 -2.80 6.86 0.07
C TYR A 67 -2.35 6.79 -1.38
N TRP A 68 -3.10 7.40 -2.29
CA TRP A 68 -2.68 7.60 -3.65
C TRP A 68 -1.87 8.89 -3.77
N VAL A 69 -0.65 8.78 -4.29
CA VAL A 69 0.24 9.89 -4.59
C VAL A 69 0.02 10.30 -6.06
N ALA A 70 -0.71 11.39 -6.28
CA ALA A 70 -1.09 11.87 -7.61
C ALA A 70 0.10 12.30 -8.47
N SER A 71 1.21 12.73 -7.86
CA SER A 71 2.42 13.14 -8.59
C SER A 71 3.17 11.98 -9.23
N THR A 72 3.06 10.78 -8.67
CA THR A 72 3.79 9.56 -9.13
C THR A 72 2.86 8.45 -9.61
N GLY A 73 1.56 8.55 -9.37
CA GLY A 73 0.59 7.48 -9.62
C GLY A 73 0.70 6.32 -8.62
N ALA A 74 1.58 6.40 -7.62
CA ALA A 74 1.83 5.32 -6.69
C ALA A 74 0.75 5.22 -5.61
N LEU A 75 0.40 4.00 -5.23
CA LEU A 75 -0.40 3.72 -4.05
C LEU A 75 0.53 3.35 -2.88
N LEU A 76 0.41 4.09 -1.79
CA LEU A 76 1.10 3.84 -0.54
C LEU A 76 0.16 3.13 0.42
N CYS A 77 0.56 1.98 0.94
CA CYS A 77 -0.11 1.32 2.05
C CYS A 77 0.71 1.52 3.33
N VAL A 78 0.07 1.98 4.40
CA VAL A 78 0.70 2.16 5.71
C VAL A 78 0.44 0.93 6.55
N ILE A 79 1.50 0.35 7.09
CA ILE A 79 1.48 -0.85 7.91
C ILE A 79 1.99 -0.44 9.30
N PRO A 80 1.10 -0.32 10.30
CA PRO A 80 1.52 0.04 11.64
C PRO A 80 2.31 -1.11 12.27
N LEU A 81 3.51 -0.82 12.78
CA LEU A 81 4.25 -1.72 13.67
C LEU A 81 4.40 -1.10 15.06
N PRO A 82 4.74 -1.89 16.10
CA PRO A 82 4.89 -1.38 17.46
C PRO A 82 5.93 -0.26 17.62
N GLU A 83 7.02 -0.30 16.82
CA GLU A 83 8.14 0.63 16.95
C GLU A 83 8.15 1.73 15.87
N SER A 84 7.63 1.44 14.67
CA SER A 84 7.61 2.37 13.54
C SER A 84 6.69 1.89 12.45
N ASP A 85 6.01 2.80 11.75
CA ASP A 85 5.21 2.45 10.58
C ASP A 85 6.11 2.01 9.41
N LEU A 86 5.62 1.06 8.62
CA LEU A 86 6.16 0.72 7.32
C LEU A 86 5.26 1.25 6.22
N TYR A 87 5.87 1.65 5.12
CA TYR A 87 5.20 2.17 3.94
C TYR A 87 5.50 1.26 2.77
N LEU A 88 4.47 0.65 2.19
CA LEU A 88 4.58 -0.13 0.98
C LEU A 88 4.13 0.72 -0.20
N GLU A 89 5.01 0.95 -1.16
CA GLU A 89 4.73 1.67 -2.39
C GLU A 89 4.45 0.68 -3.52
N ILE A 90 3.30 0.86 -4.15
CA ILE A 90 2.79 0.07 -5.27
C ILE A 90 2.69 1.00 -6.48
N PRO A 91 3.48 0.79 -7.56
CA PRO A 91 3.43 1.63 -8.75
C PRO A 91 2.09 1.54 -9.47
N GLU A 92 1.74 2.59 -10.22
CA GLU A 92 0.47 2.71 -10.96
C GLU A 92 0.13 1.48 -11.81
N ASP A 93 1.11 0.83 -12.43
CA ASP A 93 0.91 -0.37 -13.26
C ASP A 93 0.31 -1.58 -12.52
N PHE A 94 0.32 -1.54 -11.19
CA PHE A 94 0.00 -2.67 -10.32
C PHE A 94 -1.28 -2.49 -9.51
N TRP A 95 -1.95 -1.35 -9.63
CA TRP A 95 -3.22 -1.11 -8.96
C TRP A 95 -4.14 -0.24 -9.83
N ARG A 96 -5.42 -0.23 -9.49
CA ARG A 96 -6.39 0.69 -10.08
C ARG A 96 -7.47 1.02 -9.06
N ILE A 97 -8.08 2.19 -9.19
CA ILE A 97 -9.34 2.45 -8.49
C ILE A 97 -10.36 1.49 -9.07
N ARG A 98 -11.05 0.73 -8.23
CA ARG A 98 -12.19 -0.06 -8.65
C ARG A 98 -13.17 0.91 -9.29
N GLU A 99 -13.49 0.68 -10.56
CA GLU A 99 -14.70 1.23 -11.11
C GLU A 99 -15.83 0.68 -10.23
N LEU A 100 -16.35 1.52 -9.34
CA LEU A 100 -17.71 1.36 -8.87
C LEU A 100 -18.51 1.39 -10.16
N SER A 101 -18.85 0.21 -10.68
CA SER A 101 -19.98 0.07 -11.56
C SER A 101 -21.13 0.67 -10.77
N GLN A 102 -21.34 1.97 -10.93
CA GLN A 102 -22.62 2.59 -10.74
C GLN A 102 -23.48 1.83 -11.73
N ALA A 103 -24.06 0.73 -11.25
CA ALA A 103 -25.22 0.11 -11.83
C ALA A 103 -26.19 1.27 -11.98
N THR A 104 -26.18 1.80 -13.19
CA THR A 104 -27.07 2.84 -13.64
C THR A 104 -28.41 2.15 -13.65
N HIS A 105 -29.23 2.46 -12.64
CA HIS A 105 -30.68 2.35 -12.57
C HIS A 105 -31.34 1.02 -13.00
#